data_AF-A0A926VEP9-F1
#
_entry.id   AF-A0A926VEP9-F1
#
_cell.length_a   1.000
_cell.length_b   1.000
_cell.length_c   1.000
_cell.angle_alpha   90.00
_cell.angle_beta   90.00
_cell.angle_gamma   90.00
#
_symmetry.space_group_name_H-M   'P 1'
#
loop_
_entity.id
_entity.type
_entity.pdbx_description
1 polymer ?
#
loop_
_entity_poly.entity_id
_entity_poly.type
_entity_poly.pdbx_seq_one_letter_code
_entity_poly.pdbx_strand_id
1 'polypeptide(L)'
;MSWNEIKIPNIQGIEKVVAEFYVGCIAYMPNCQFRVKITQDNYGNYSGRVNVAIKNFKNGSPEWVGGQGESVDEALENSINNFINSIKSSGRDLSNLTDEDFEWSAPEDF
;
A
#
# COMPACT_ATOMS: atom_id res chain seq x y z
N MET A 1 9.52 -28.72 -5.97
CA MET A 1 8.21 -28.12 -6.30
C MET A 1 8.17 -26.77 -5.61
N SER A 2 8.08 -25.70 -6.38
CA SER A 2 8.04 -24.33 -5.87
C SER A 2 6.58 -23.86 -5.77
N TRP A 3 6.32 -22.89 -4.88
CA TRP A 3 4.96 -22.40 -4.63
C TRP A 3 4.31 -21.78 -5.88
N ASN A 4 5.11 -21.14 -6.74
CA ASN A 4 4.65 -20.50 -7.98
C ASN A 4 4.24 -21.50 -9.07
N GLU A 5 4.46 -22.80 -8.86
CA GLU A 5 4.04 -23.88 -9.77
C GLU A 5 2.73 -24.53 -9.31
N ILE A 6 2.23 -24.21 -8.11
CA ILE A 6 1.01 -24.80 -7.55
C ILE A 6 -0.20 -24.36 -8.38
N LYS A 7 -0.92 -25.34 -8.93
CA LYS A 7 -2.16 -25.12 -9.68
C LYS A 7 -3.29 -25.89 -9.02
N ILE A 8 -4.28 -25.16 -8.49
CA ILE A 8 -5.47 -25.73 -7.85
C ILE A 8 -6.69 -25.27 -8.66
N PRO A 9 -7.60 -26.17 -9.07
CA PRO A 9 -8.83 -25.77 -9.75
C PRO A 9 -9.59 -24.69 -8.96
N ASN A 10 -10.09 -23.68 -9.67
CA ASN A 10 -10.82 -22.52 -9.11
C ASN A 10 -10.00 -21.57 -8.21
N ILE A 11 -8.67 -21.69 -8.17
CA ILE A 11 -7.78 -20.69 -7.55
C ILE A 11 -7.07 -19.90 -8.66
N GLN A 12 -7.27 -18.58 -8.68
CA GLN A 12 -6.74 -17.72 -9.75
C GLN A 12 -5.23 -17.50 -9.65
N GLY A 13 -4.70 -17.37 -8.44
CA GLY A 13 -3.30 -17.08 -8.22
C GLY A 13 -2.93 -17.25 -6.76
N ILE A 14 -1.63 -17.38 -6.52
CA ILE A 14 -1.04 -17.37 -5.19
C ILE A 14 -0.03 -16.23 -5.21
N GLU A 15 -0.05 -15.42 -4.17
CA GLU A 15 0.97 -14.41 -3.93
C GLU A 15 1.70 -14.77 -2.64
N LYS A 16 3.03 -14.63 -2.66
CA LYS A 16 3.87 -14.82 -1.48
C LYS A 16 4.19 -13.45 -0.89
N VAL A 17 3.96 -13.26 0.40
CA VAL A 17 4.52 -12.11 1.12
C VAL A 17 6.04 -12.27 1.20
N VAL A 18 6.77 -11.32 0.64
CA VAL A 18 8.24 -11.35 0.56
C VAL A 18 8.90 -10.33 1.49
N ALA A 19 8.18 -9.28 1.88
CA ALA A 19 8.64 -8.31 2.87
C ALA A 19 7.47 -7.53 3.50
N GLU A 20 7.70 -7.00 4.69
CA GLU A 20 6.85 -6.00 5.34
C GLU A 20 7.76 -4.92 5.95
N PHE A 21 7.40 -3.66 5.74
CA PHE A 21 8.17 -2.51 6.17
C PHE A 21 7.34 -1.62 7.08
N TYR A 22 7.97 -1.15 8.15
CA TYR A 22 7.47 -0.07 8.99
C TYR A 22 8.06 1.24 8.48
N VAL A 23 7.21 2.17 8.08
CA VAL A 23 7.63 3.44 7.48
C VAL A 23 7.26 4.56 8.42
N GLY A 24 8.28 5.31 8.86
CA GLY A 24 8.09 6.57 9.58
C GLY A 24 7.94 7.73 8.61
N CYS A 25 6.95 8.59 8.83
CA CYS A 25 6.67 9.77 8.03
C CYS A 25 6.70 11.01 8.93
N ILE A 26 7.68 11.91 8.71
CA ILE A 26 7.84 13.13 9.54
C ILE A 26 6.86 14.24 9.09
N ALA A 27 6.33 14.12 7.88
CA ALA A 27 5.37 15.05 7.27
C ALA A 27 4.17 14.27 6.72
N TYR A 28 3.08 14.96 6.38
CA TYR A 28 1.90 14.40 5.69
C TYR A 28 0.90 13.58 6.53
N MET A 29 1.24 13.09 7.72
CA MET A 29 0.31 12.33 8.57
C MET A 29 0.45 12.68 10.07
N PRO A 30 -0.65 12.71 10.84
CA PRO A 30 -0.59 13.01 12.28
C PRO A 30 0.09 11.90 13.11
N ASN A 31 -0.16 10.63 12.74
CA ASN A 31 0.39 9.46 13.44
C ASN A 31 1.76 8.99 12.94
N CYS A 32 2.38 9.70 11.99
CA CYS A 32 3.77 9.56 11.55
C CYS A 32 4.27 8.13 11.23
N GLN A 33 3.42 7.12 11.14
CA GLN A 33 3.82 5.72 10.91
C GLN A 33 2.76 4.97 10.11
N PHE A 34 3.22 4.20 9.13
CA PHE A 34 2.39 3.28 8.35
C PHE A 34 3.21 2.05 7.95
N ARG A 35 2.56 1.08 7.32
CA ARG A 35 3.20 -0.16 6.86
C ARG A 35 3.04 -0.36 5.36
N VAL A 36 4.03 -1.00 4.78
CA VAL A 36 4.00 -1.44 3.38
C VAL A 36 4.31 -2.93 3.32
N LYS A 37 3.39 -3.71 2.77
CA LYS A 37 3.58 -5.15 2.53
C LYS A 37 3.90 -5.37 1.06
N ILE A 38 4.94 -6.13 0.79
CA ILE A 38 5.32 -6.51 -0.57
C ILE A 38 4.98 -7.98 -0.81
N THR A 39 4.22 -8.23 -1.87
CA THR A 39 3.94 -9.57 -2.38
C THR A 39 4.65 -9.81 -3.70
N GLN A 40 4.97 -11.08 -3.95
CA GLN A 40 5.43 -11.57 -5.24
C GLN A 40 4.39 -12.51 -5.83
N ASP A 41 4.02 -12.32 -7.09
CA ASP A 41 3.14 -13.23 -7.81
C ASP A 41 3.89 -14.44 -8.39
N ASN A 42 3.15 -15.40 -8.93
CA ASN A 42 3.70 -16.61 -9.53
C ASN A 42 4.53 -16.36 -10.81
N TYR A 43 4.46 -15.16 -11.39
CA TYR A 43 5.25 -14.72 -12.54
C TYR A 43 6.53 -13.99 -12.13
N GLY A 44 6.71 -13.73 -10.84
CA GLY A 44 7.87 -13.05 -10.28
C GLY A 44 7.72 -11.54 -10.16
N ASN A 45 6.55 -10.96 -10.46
CA ASN A 45 6.29 -9.53 -10.31
C ASN A 45 6.10 -9.16 -8.84
N TYR A 46 6.51 -7.95 -8.46
CA TYR A 46 6.36 -7.44 -7.10
C TYR A 46 5.27 -6.37 -7.02
N SER A 47 4.41 -6.47 -6.01
CA SER A 47 3.37 -5.49 -5.72
C SER A 47 3.43 -5.10 -4.25
N GLY A 48 3.39 -3.80 -3.99
CA GLY A 48 3.32 -3.24 -2.65
C GLY A 48 1.92 -2.73 -2.32
N ARG A 49 1.49 -2.97 -1.09
CA ARG A 49 0.23 -2.49 -0.51
C ARG A 49 0.54 -1.62 0.69
N VAL A 50 -0.02 -0.42 0.72
CA VAL A 50 0.08 0.51 1.85
C VAL A 50 -1.13 0.28 2.76
N ASN A 51 -0.90 0.18 4.07
CA ASN A 51 -1.97 -0.12 5.03
C ASN A 51 -2.84 1.10 5.42
N VAL A 52 -2.68 2.20 4.71
CA VAL A 52 -3.39 3.45 4.95
C VAL A 52 -3.68 4.16 3.63
N ALA A 53 -4.83 4.82 3.57
CA ALA A 53 -5.28 5.63 2.46
C ALA A 53 -5.73 7.01 2.95
N ILE A 54 -5.54 8.03 2.12
CA ILE A 54 -6.19 9.34 2.31
C ILE A 54 -7.63 9.25 1.80
N LYS A 55 -8.60 9.84 2.51
CA LYS A 55 -9.98 9.93 2.08
C LYS A 55 -10.17 11.08 1.11
N ASN A 56 -10.77 10.78 -0.03
CA ASN A 56 -11.14 11.77 -1.03
C ASN A 56 -12.04 12.85 -0.42
N PHE A 57 -11.74 14.12 -0.69
CA PHE A 57 -12.43 15.25 -0.06
C PHE A 57 -13.89 15.43 -0.49
N LYS A 58 -14.29 14.90 -1.66
CA LYS A 58 -15.64 15.09 -2.21
C LYS A 58 -16.65 14.08 -1.68
N ASN A 59 -16.24 12.83 -1.51
CA ASN A 59 -17.13 11.72 -1.19
C ASN A 59 -16.71 10.93 0.06
N GLY A 60 -15.56 11.26 0.66
CA GLY A 60 -15.04 10.60 1.86
C GLY A 60 -14.50 9.18 1.64
N SER A 61 -14.46 8.68 0.40
CA SER A 61 -13.97 7.31 0.15
C SER A 61 -12.44 7.23 0.25
N PRO A 62 -11.87 6.17 0.85
CA PRO A 62 -10.43 5.97 0.90
C PRO A 62 -9.82 5.73 -0.48
N GLU A 63 -8.74 6.43 -0.78
CA GLU A 63 -7.94 6.24 -2.00
C GLU A 63 -6.78 5.27 -1.72
N TRP A 64 -7.10 3.97 -1.80
CA TRP A 64 -6.10 2.92 -1.64
C TRP A 64 -5.11 2.93 -2.80
N VAL A 65 -3.82 2.98 -2.45
CA VAL A 65 -2.73 2.96 -3.42
C VAL A 65 -1.74 1.84 -3.13
N GLY A 66 -1.06 1.43 -4.18
CA GLY A 66 0.06 0.51 -4.13
C GLY A 66 1.11 0.89 -5.17
N GLY A 67 2.18 0.12 -5.22
CA GLY A 67 3.26 0.29 -6.20
C GLY A 67 3.63 -1.06 -6.80
N GLN A 68 4.01 -1.07 -8.08
CA GLN A 68 4.57 -2.24 -8.73
C GLN A 68 6.07 -2.04 -8.96
N GLY A 69 6.81 -3.13 -9.08
CA GLY A 69 8.24 -3.09 -9.41
C GLY A 69 8.78 -4.43 -9.83
N GLU A 70 10.00 -4.43 -10.38
CA GLU A 70 10.77 -5.63 -10.73
C GLU A 70 11.56 -6.18 -9.54
N SER A 71 11.54 -5.47 -8.40
CA SER A 71 12.16 -5.88 -7.14
C SER A 71 11.34 -5.46 -5.92
N VAL A 72 11.69 -6.00 -4.75
CA VAL A 72 11.11 -5.58 -3.47
C VAL A 72 11.33 -4.08 -3.22
N ASP A 73 12.55 -3.60 -3.49
CA ASP A 73 12.94 -2.21 -3.23
C ASP A 73 12.20 -1.24 -4.14
N GLU A 74 12.07 -1.56 -5.43
CA GLU A 74 11.33 -0.74 -6.39
C GLU A 74 9.83 -0.70 -6.08
N ALA A 75 9.23 -1.86 -5.75
CA ALA A 75 7.82 -1.92 -5.38
C ALA A 75 7.55 -1.12 -4.08
N LEU A 76 8.48 -1.14 -3.13
CA LEU A 76 8.42 -0.33 -1.91
C LEU A 76 8.48 1.16 -2.22
N GLU A 77 9.49 1.60 -2.97
CA GLU A 77 9.68 3.01 -3.35
C GLU A 77 8.45 3.53 -4.10
N ASN A 78 7.97 2.78 -5.09
CA ASN A 78 6.79 3.16 -5.86
C ASN A 78 5.52 3.22 -4.99
N SER A 79 5.36 2.31 -4.03
CA SER A 79 4.21 2.32 -3.11
C SER A 79 4.20 3.58 -2.23
N ILE A 80 5.36 3.92 -1.65
CA ILE A 80 5.51 5.10 -0.80
C ILE A 80 5.29 6.39 -1.62
N ASN A 81 5.90 6.49 -2.80
CA ASN A 81 5.75 7.65 -3.68
C ASN A 81 4.29 7.84 -4.11
N ASN A 82 3.61 6.75 -4.49
CA ASN A 82 2.20 6.81 -4.88
C ASN A 82 1.30 7.26 -3.72
N PHE A 83 1.57 6.82 -2.49
CA PHE A 83 0.84 7.26 -1.31
C PHE A 83 1.07 8.74 -1.00
N ILE A 84 2.31 9.20 -1.05
CA ILE A 84 2.61 10.63 -0.86
C ILE A 84 1.93 11.46 -1.96
N ASN A 85 1.90 10.97 -3.19
CA ASN A 85 1.24 11.64 -4.30
C ASN A 85 -0.29 11.69 -4.11
N SER A 86 -0.94 10.64 -3.62
CA SER A 86 -2.38 10.67 -3.34
C SER A 86 -2.71 11.71 -2.26
N ILE A 87 -1.89 11.82 -1.21
CA ILE A 87 -2.04 12.89 -0.20
C ILE A 87 -1.92 14.27 -0.85
N LYS A 88 -0.87 14.52 -1.63
CA LYS A 88 -0.63 15.82 -2.30
C LYS A 88 -1.74 16.18 -3.30
N SER A 89 -2.32 15.18 -3.96
CA SER A 89 -3.38 15.35 -4.95
C SER A 89 -4.79 15.30 -4.35
N SER A 90 -4.93 15.07 -3.04
CA SER A 90 -6.22 14.93 -2.35
C SER A 90 -7.07 16.21 -2.37
N GLY A 91 -6.49 17.36 -2.70
CA GLY A 91 -7.17 18.66 -2.65
C GLY A 91 -7.39 19.19 -1.22
N ARG A 92 -6.88 18.50 -0.19
CA ARG A 92 -6.91 18.95 1.20
C ARG A 92 -5.73 19.88 1.50
N ASP A 93 -5.88 20.72 2.52
CA ASP A 93 -4.78 21.50 3.06
C ASP A 93 -3.83 20.59 3.85
N LEU A 94 -2.63 20.37 3.29
CA LEU A 94 -1.61 19.51 3.87
C LEU A 94 -1.12 19.97 5.25
N SER A 95 -1.33 21.25 5.60
CA SER A 95 -0.95 21.79 6.91
C SER A 95 -1.96 21.49 8.01
N ASN A 96 -3.15 20.99 7.66
CA ASN A 96 -4.25 20.77 8.59
C ASN A 96 -4.89 19.38 8.44
N LEU A 97 -4.10 18.39 8.04
CA LEU A 97 -4.53 16.99 7.99
C LEU A 97 -4.66 16.42 9.41
N THR A 98 -5.71 15.64 9.61
CA THR A 98 -6.09 14.97 10.85
C THR A 98 -6.27 13.48 10.62
N ASP A 99 -6.39 12.69 11.68
CA ASP A 99 -6.56 11.23 11.53
C ASP A 99 -7.88 10.87 10.83
N GLU A 100 -8.90 11.73 10.92
CA GLU A 100 -10.19 11.51 10.25
C GLU A 100 -10.07 11.58 8.71
N ASP A 101 -9.05 12.27 8.20
CA ASP A 101 -8.74 12.37 6.79
C ASP A 101 -8.17 11.07 6.20
N PHE A 102 -7.80 10.12 7.06
CA PHE A 102 -7.20 8.84 6.67
C PHE A 102 -8.09 7.65 7.03
N GLU A 103 -7.82 6.53 6.36
CA GLU A 103 -8.40 5.22 6.67
C GLU A 103 -7.29 4.18 6.69
N TRP A 104 -7.21 3.42 7.78
CA TRP A 104 -6.29 2.31 7.93
C TRP A 104 -6.98 1.00 7.57
N SER A 105 -6.24 0.10 6.95
CA SER A 105 -6.73 -1.24 6.66
C SER A 105 -7.01 -1.98 7.97
N ALA A 106 -8.04 -2.82 7.98
CA ALA A 106 -8.29 -3.69 9.11
C ALA A 106 -7.11 -4.68 9.30
N PRO A 107 -6.84 -5.17 10.53
CA PRO A 107 -5.77 -6.14 10.78
C PRO A 107 -5.91 -7.43 9.96
N GLU A 108 -7.12 -7.83 9.59
CA GLU A 108 -7.38 -8.98 8.72
C GLU A 108 -7.07 -8.73 7.24
N ASP A 109 -7.06 -7.47 6.81
CA ASP A 109 -6.75 -7.06 5.43
C ASP A 109 -5.24 -6.81 5.23
N PHE A 110 -4.48 -6.72 6.32
CA PHE A 110 -3.06 -6.41 6.32
C PHE A 110 -2.26 -7.19 7.37
#